data_AF-A0AAE2RAU8-F1
#
_entry.id   AF-A0AAE2RAU8-F1
#
_cell.length_a   1.000
_cell.length_b   1.000
_cell.length_c   1.000
_cell.angle_alpha   90.00
_cell.angle_beta   90.00
_cell.angle_gamma   90.00
#
_symmetry.space_group_name_H-M   'P 1'
#
loop_
_entity.id
_entity.type
_entity.pdbx_description
1 polymer ?
#
loop_
_entity_poly.entity_id
_entity_poly.type
_entity_poly.pdbx_seq_one_letter_code
_entity_poly.pdbx_strand_id
1 'polypeptide(L)' 'MQQTSTVTAEDKRDRETMFQLYQERGPQTEKDLLSAGICKDSQQRNAPAVAERIRLTEVA' A
#
# COMPACT_ATOMS: atom_id res chain seq x y z
N MET A 1 -14.45 -19.15 -8.70
CA MET A 1 -13.16 -19.00 -9.40
C MET A 1 -12.30 -18.07 -8.57
N GLN A 2 -11.18 -18.55 -8.03
CA GLN A 2 -10.25 -17.70 -7.30
C GLN A 2 -9.56 -16.82 -8.33
N GLN A 3 -9.96 -15.54 -8.43
CA GLN A 3 -9.22 -14.57 -9.23
C GLN A 3 -7.87 -14.37 -8.54
N THR A 4 -6.85 -15.06 -9.02
CA THR A 4 -5.46 -14.67 -8.78
C THR A 4 -5.25 -13.37 -9.56
N SER A 5 -5.69 -12.25 -8.97
CA SER A 5 -5.45 -10.93 -9.52
C SER A 5 -3.93 -10.75 -9.61
N THR A 6 -3.39 -10.91 -10.81
CA THR A 6 -1.96 -10.75 -11.08
C THR A 6 -1.54 -9.37 -10.58
N VAL A 7 -0.65 -9.32 -9.60
CA VAL A 7 -0.11 -8.07 -9.07
C VAL A 7 0.55 -7.32 -10.22
N THR A 8 0.00 -6.16 -10.56
CA THR A 8 0.49 -5.37 -11.70
C THR A 8 1.76 -4.60 -11.31
N ALA A 9 2.43 -4.02 -12.31
CA ALA A 9 3.56 -3.12 -12.04
C ALA A 9 3.12 -1.85 -11.28
N GLU A 10 1.89 -1.39 -11.51
CA GLU A 10 1.28 -0.28 -10.78
C GLU A 10 1.08 -0.65 -9.31
N ASP A 11 0.51 -1.83 -9.02
CA ASP A 11 0.32 -2.29 -7.65
C ASP A 11 1.65 -2.40 -6.88
N LYS A 12 2.74 -2.83 -7.54
CA LYS A 12 4.07 -2.87 -6.91
C LYS A 12 4.57 -1.46 -6.57
N ARG A 13 4.42 -0.50 -7.48
CA ARG A 13 4.82 0.89 -7.27
C ARG A 13 4.03 1.50 -6.12
N ASP A 14 2.71 1.33 -6.13
CA ASP A 14 1.83 1.93 -5.13
C ASP A 14 2.06 1.32 -3.74
N ARG A 15 2.32 0.00 -3.65
CA ARG A 15 2.74 -0.63 -2.38
C ARG A 15 4.03 -0.04 -1.84
N GLU A 16 5.01 0.20 -2.71
CA GLU A 16 6.28 0.80 -2.31
C GLU A 16 6.06 2.23 -1.81
N THR A 17 5.31 3.05 -2.55
CA THR A 17 4.97 4.42 -2.14
C THR A 17 4.20 4.45 -0.81
N MET A 18 3.18 3.60 -0.64
CA MET A 18 2.43 3.51 0.62
C MET A 18 3.33 3.14 1.80
N PHE A 19 4.26 2.20 1.60
CA PHE A 19 5.19 1.78 2.64
C PHE A 19 6.23 2.86 2.96
N GLN A 20 6.77 3.54 1.95
CA GLN A 20 7.70 4.66 2.15
C GLN A 20 7.04 5.79 2.94
N LEU A 21 5.81 6.18 2.56
CA LEU A 21 5.05 7.19 3.29
C LEU A 21 4.80 6.79 4.75
N TYR A 22 4.57 5.50 5.01
CA TYR A 22 4.48 4.99 6.38
C TYR A 22 5.78 5.19 7.15
N GLN A 23 6.93 4.85 6.56
CA GLN A 23 8.23 5.02 7.21
C GLN A 23 8.56 6.50 7.47
N GLU A 24 8.17 7.39 6.56
CA GLU A 24 8.44 8.83 6.70
C GLU A 24 7.53 9.54 7.70
N ARG A 25 6.24 9.18 7.73
CA ARG A 25 5.18 9.99 8.36
C ARG A 25 4.23 9.20 9.26
N GLY A 26 4.39 7.87 9.35
CA GLY A 26 3.48 6.98 10.08
C GLY A 26 2.19 6.67 9.33
N PRO A 27 1.12 6.22 10.03
CA PRO A 27 -0.16 5.87 9.41
C PRO A 27 -0.72 6.99 8.53
N GLN A 28 -1.09 6.64 7.29
CA GLN A 28 -1.63 7.60 6.31
C GLN A 28 -3.15 7.42 6.17
N THR A 29 -3.87 8.53 5.97
CA THR A 29 -5.30 8.48 5.64
C THR A 29 -5.50 8.28 4.14
N GLU A 30 -6.73 7.94 3.73
CA GLU A 30 -7.11 7.86 2.30
C GLU A 30 -6.74 9.16 1.54
N LYS A 31 -6.97 10.32 2.17
CA LYS A 31 -6.70 11.63 1.58
C LYS A 31 -5.21 11.88 1.36
N ASP A 32 -4.37 11.42 2.27
CA ASP A 32 -2.91 11.58 2.16
C ASP A 32 -2.38 10.73 1.00
N LEU A 33 -2.86 9.50 0.87
CA LEU A 33 -2.53 8.60 -0.22
C LEU A 33 -3.05 9.08 -1.58
N LEU A 34 -4.24 9.68 -1.62
CA LEU A 34 -4.76 10.35 -2.82
C LEU A 34 -3.87 11.54 -3.23
N SER A 35 -3.41 12.32 -2.24
CA SER A 35 -2.51 13.45 -2.48
C SER A 35 -1.12 13.00 -2.96
N ALA A 36 -0.72 11.77 -2.63
CA ALA A 36 0.46 11.09 -3.16
C ALA A 36 0.25 10.44 -4.54
N GLY A 37 -0.95 10.60 -5.13
CA GLY A 37 -1.27 10.07 -6.47
C GLY A 37 -1.79 8.63 -6.49
N ILE A 38 -2.07 8.02 -5.34
CA ILE A 38 -2.56 6.63 -5.24
C ILE A 38 -4.08 6.64 -5.21
N CYS A 39 -4.72 6.08 -6.23
CA CYS A 39 -6.18 6.07 -6.34
C CYS A 39 -6.84 5.13 -5.30
N LYS A 40 -8.12 5.39 -4.96
CA LYS A 40 -8.84 4.63 -3.92
C LYS A 40 -8.86 3.13 -4.19
N ASP A 41 -9.09 2.72 -5.44
CA ASP A 41 -9.12 1.31 -5.80
C ASP A 41 -7.75 0.65 -5.58
N SER A 42 -6.65 1.34 -5.92
CA SER A 42 -5.30 0.84 -5.65
C SER A 42 -5.04 0.74 -4.14
N GLN A 43 -5.44 1.73 -3.35
CA GLN A 43 -5.31 1.68 -1.89
C GLN A 43 -6.02 0.45 -1.31
N GLN A 44 -7.27 0.18 -1.73
CA GLN A 44 -8.03 -0.97 -1.24
C GLN A 44 -7.40 -2.30 -1.65
N ARG A 45 -6.92 -2.43 -2.90
CA ARG A 45 -6.24 -3.64 -3.39
C ARG A 45 -4.91 -3.90 -2.67
N ASN A 46 -4.18 -2.84 -2.35
CA ASN A 46 -2.78 -2.93 -1.89
C ASN A 46 -2.61 -2.80 -0.37
N ALA A 47 -3.57 -2.21 0.35
CA ALA A 47 -3.52 -2.02 1.80
C ALA A 47 -3.22 -3.30 2.59
N PRO A 48 -3.83 -4.47 2.32
CA PRO A 48 -3.52 -5.69 3.09
C PRO A 48 -2.04 -6.11 2.98
N ALA A 49 -1.46 -5.99 1.79
CA ALA A 49 -0.06 -6.35 1.57
C ALA A 49 0.92 -5.36 2.23
N VAL A 50 0.57 -4.07 2.22
CA VAL A 50 1.38 -3.02 2.88
C VAL A 50 1.28 -3.16 4.40
N ALA A 51 0.09 -3.42 4.96
CA ALA A 51 -0.11 -3.63 6.39
C ALA A 51 0.71 -4.81 6.92
N GLU A 52 0.75 -5.93 6.19
CA GLU A 52 1.59 -7.07 6.58
C GLU A 52 3.08 -6.73 6.53
N ARG A 53 3.53 -5.99 5.50
CA ARG A 53 4.92 -5.52 5.41
C ARG A 53 5.29 -4.60 6.59
N ILE A 54 4.40 -3.70 7.00
CA ILE A 54 4.57 -2.84 8.17
C ILE A 54 4.74 -3.70 9.43
N ARG A 55 3.81 -4.63 9.67
CA ARG A 55 3.84 -5.53 10.84
C ARG A 55 5.14 -6.32 10.93
N LEU A 56 5.63 -6.86 9.81
CA LEU A 56 6.90 -7.59 9.76
C LEU A 56 8.12 -6.71 10.06
N THR A 57 8.05 -5.42 9.73
CA THR A 57 9.14 -4.46 9.97
C THR A 57 9.17 -3.98 11.42
N GLU A 58 8.00 -3.84 12.07
CA GLU A 58 7.91 -3.41 13.47
C GLU A 58 8.30 -4.49 14.49
N VAL A 59 8.26 -5.76 14.08
CA VAL A 59 8.62 -6.91 14.91
C VAL A 59 10.10 -7.30 14.75
N ALA A 60 10.81 -6.68 13.80
CA ALA A 60 12.23 -6.91 13.52
C ALA A 60 13.14 -6.01 14.37
#